data_AF-W1WB30-F1
#
_entry.id   AF-W1WB30-F1
#
_cell.length_a   1.000
_cell.length_b   1.000
_cell.length_c   1.000
_cell.angle_alpha   90.00
_cell.angle_beta   90.00
_cell.angle_gamma   90.00
#
_symmetry.space_group_name_H-M   'P 1'
#
loop_
_entity.id
_entity.type
_entity.pdbx_description
1 polymer ?
#
loop_
_entity_poly.entity_id
_entity_poly.type
_entity_poly.pdbx_seq_one_letter_code
_entity_poly.pdbx_strand_id
1 'polypeptide(L)'
;MSSLVEAHDEKEVQMAIDCGARIVGVNNRNLKDFTVDVQNSVRLRNLVQDDVIFVSESGLETPGDIQVLRDNNIGVALMGETFMRSPNKVEKLAYLYGP
;
A
#
# COMPACT_ATOMS: atom_id res chain seq x y z
N MET A 1 -9.62 16.18 11.27
CA MET A 1 -9.46 14.71 11.25
C MET A 1 -9.24 14.32 9.81
N SER A 2 -8.32 13.38 9.55
CA SER A 2 -8.06 12.85 8.21
C SER A 2 -8.53 11.40 8.15
N SER A 3 -8.95 10.94 6.97
CA SER A 3 -9.42 9.57 6.74
C SER A 3 -8.58 8.91 5.66
N LEU A 4 -8.11 7.68 5.94
CA LEU A 4 -7.61 6.74 4.96
C LEU A 4 -8.79 5.89 4.49
N VAL A 5 -9.13 5.95 3.20
CA VAL A 5 -10.23 5.16 2.62
C VAL A 5 -9.63 3.93 1.96
N GLU A 6 -9.95 2.75 2.49
CA GLU A 6 -9.46 1.47 1.98
C GLU A 6 -10.29 1.01 0.76
N ALA A 7 -9.61 0.50 -0.26
CA ALA A 7 -10.18 -0.03 -1.49
C ALA A 7 -9.42 -1.29 -1.96
N HIS A 8 -10.11 -2.18 -2.67
CA HIS A 8 -9.58 -3.47 -3.13
C HIS A 8 -9.53 -3.60 -4.64
N ASP A 9 -10.39 -2.88 -5.35
CA ASP A 9 -10.51 -2.95 -6.81
C ASP A 9 -10.73 -1.57 -7.45
N GLU A 10 -10.75 -1.55 -8.78
CA GLU A 10 -10.89 -0.33 -9.59
C GLU A 10 -12.18 0.44 -9.28
N LYS A 11 -13.28 -0.26 -8.96
CA LYS A 11 -14.57 0.36 -8.68
C LYS A 11 -14.55 1.04 -7.32
N GLU A 12 -13.97 0.39 -6.31
CA GLU A 12 -13.83 0.97 -4.98
C GLU A 12 -12.88 2.17 -4.98
N VAL A 13 -11.78 2.11 -5.75
CA VAL A 13 -10.87 3.25 -5.93
C VAL A 13 -11.60 4.43 -6.58
N GLN A 14 -12.34 4.20 -7.67
CA GLN A 14 -13.08 5.27 -8.33
C GLN A 14 -14.14 5.87 -7.39
N MET A 15 -14.88 5.03 -6.66
CA MET A 15 -15.86 5.49 -5.68
C MET A 15 -15.22 6.34 -4.58
N ALA A 16 -14.04 5.95 -4.08
CA ALA A 16 -13.31 6.74 -3.09
C ALA A 16 -12.93 8.13 -3.63
N ILE A 17 -12.43 8.19 -4.87
CA ILE A 17 -12.10 9.45 -5.55
C ILE A 17 -13.35 10.32 -5.74
N ASP A 18 -14.44 9.75 -6.23
CA ASP A 18 -15.70 10.46 -6.48
C ASP A 18 -16.31 11.01 -5.18
N CYS A 19 -16.10 10.32 -4.05
CA CYS A 19 -16.46 10.79 -2.72
C CYS A 19 -15.50 11.85 -2.14
N GLY A 20 -14.43 12.22 -2.86
CA GLY A 20 -13.47 13.24 -2.46
C GLY A 20 -12.39 12.75 -1.50
N ALA A 21 -12.08 11.45 -1.48
CA ALA A 21 -11.01 10.91 -0.65
C ALA A 21 -9.65 11.52 -1.05
N ARG A 22 -8.91 12.01 -0.05
CA ARG A 22 -7.56 12.58 -0.22
C ARG A 22 -6.44 11.58 0.08
N ILE A 23 -6.77 10.49 0.74
CA ILE A 23 -5.86 9.39 1.08
C ILE A 23 -6.60 8.09 0.77
N VAL A 24 -6.06 7.32 -0.17
CA VAL A 24 -6.62 6.04 -0.61
C VAL A 24 -5.62 4.93 -0.29
N GLY A 25 -6.07 3.94 0.45
CA GLY A 25 -5.32 2.74 0.79
C GLY A 25 -5.75 1.57 -0.08
N VAL A 26 -4.80 0.93 -0.77
CA VAL A 26 -5.07 -0.28 -1.55
C VAL A 26 -4.60 -1.50 -0.77
N ASN A 27 -5.55 -2.34 -0.38
CA ASN A 27 -5.26 -3.56 0.35
C ASN A 27 -4.91 -4.68 -0.63
N ASN A 28 -3.64 -5.09 -0.62
CA ASN A 28 -3.16 -6.18 -1.48
C ASN A 28 -3.62 -7.56 -0.99
N ARG A 29 -4.24 -7.66 0.18
CA ARG A 29 -4.80 -8.90 0.71
C ARG A 29 -6.25 -9.05 0.30
N ASN A 30 -6.56 -10.12 -0.41
CA ASN A 30 -7.95 -10.52 -0.64
C ASN A 30 -8.54 -11.07 0.67
N LEU A 31 -9.56 -10.41 1.22
CA LEU A 31 -10.17 -10.80 2.49
C LEU A 31 -11.03 -12.08 2.41
N LYS A 32 -11.32 -12.59 1.21
CA LYS A 32 -12.11 -13.81 1.01
C LYS A 32 -11.27 -15.08 1.13
N ASP A 33 -10.04 -15.05 0.62
CA ASP A 33 -9.14 -16.22 0.54
C ASP A 33 -7.74 -15.98 1.14
N PHE A 34 -7.49 -14.77 1.65
CA PHE A 34 -6.24 -14.32 2.27
C PHE A 34 -5.02 -14.32 1.36
N THR A 35 -5.19 -14.50 0.05
CA THR A 35 -4.12 -14.33 -0.93
C THR A 35 -3.62 -12.89 -0.93
N VAL A 36 -2.33 -12.70 -1.23
CA VAL A 36 -1.68 -11.38 -1.23
C VAL A 36 -1.01 -11.16 -2.57
N ASP A 37 -1.33 -10.05 -3.23
CA ASP A 37 -0.76 -9.64 -4.52
C ASP A 37 -0.41 -8.15 -4.52
N VAL A 38 0.87 -7.81 -4.35
CA VAL A 38 1.37 -6.42 -4.40
C VAL A 38 1.14 -5.77 -5.78
N GLN A 39 0.99 -6.57 -6.84
CA GLN A 39 0.67 -6.03 -8.16
C GLN A 39 -0.72 -5.39 -8.18
N ASN A 40 -1.58 -5.64 -7.20
CA ASN A 40 -2.86 -4.94 -7.08
C ASN A 40 -2.66 -3.43 -6.90
N SER A 41 -1.79 -3.03 -5.98
CA SER A 41 -1.41 -1.62 -5.80
C SER A 41 -0.83 -1.02 -7.08
N VAL A 42 0.02 -1.76 -7.80
CA VAL A 42 0.60 -1.31 -9.08
C VAL A 42 -0.47 -1.05 -10.13
N ARG A 43 -1.42 -1.98 -10.30
CA ARG A 43 -2.53 -1.83 -11.26
C ARG A 43 -3.38 -0.60 -10.92
N LEU A 44 -3.75 -0.45 -9.65
CA LEU A 44 -4.69 0.59 -9.19
C LEU A 44 -4.06 1.98 -9.08
N ARG A 45 -2.74 2.09 -8.93
CA ARG A 45 -2.04 3.39 -8.86
C ARG A 45 -2.33 4.28 -10.06
N ASN A 46 -2.49 3.70 -11.25
CA ASN A 46 -2.75 4.45 -12.50
C ASN A 46 -4.15 5.09 -12.55
N LEU A 47 -5.07 4.68 -11.68
CA LEU A 47 -6.42 5.26 -11.60
C LEU A 47 -6.48 6.50 -10.70
N VAL A 48 -5.42 6.76 -9.95
CA VAL A 48 -5.38 7.79 -8.91
C VAL A 48 -4.54 8.97 -9.36
N GLN A 49 -5.09 10.17 -9.21
CA GLN A 49 -4.40 11.42 -9.53
C GLN A 49 -3.26 11.69 -8.53
N ASP A 50 -2.23 12.42 -8.94
CA ASP A 50 -1.04 12.69 -8.11
C ASP A 50 -1.32 13.56 -6.87
N ASP A 51 -2.48 14.20 -6.78
CA ASP A 51 -2.91 15.02 -5.64
C ASP A 51 -3.61 14.21 -4.51
N VAL A 52 -3.77 12.90 -4.72
CA VAL A 52 -4.27 11.92 -3.75
C VAL A 52 -3.11 11.11 -3.21
N ILE A 53 -3.02 10.99 -1.89
CA ILE A 53 -2.03 10.15 -1.23
C ILE A 53 -2.42 8.69 -1.43
N PHE A 54 -1.64 7.97 -2.22
CA PHE A 54 -1.83 6.54 -2.50
C PHE A 54 -0.98 5.69 -1.54
N VAL A 55 -1.63 4.81 -0.78
CA VAL A 55 -1.00 3.96 0.23
C VAL A 55 -1.13 2.49 -0.19
N SER A 56 -0.02 1.77 -0.32
CA SER A 56 -0.04 0.31 -0.49
C SER A 56 -0.10 -0.38 0.87
N GLU A 57 -0.97 -1.37 1.02
CA GLU A 57 -1.16 -2.13 2.25
C GLU A 57 -1.02 -3.63 2.04
N SER A 58 -0.53 -4.35 3.05
CA SER A 58 -0.29 -5.80 3.02
C SER A 58 0.79 -6.26 2.03
N GLY A 59 1.48 -7.35 2.36
CA GLY A 59 2.41 -8.03 1.43
C GLY A 59 3.78 -7.41 1.24
N LEU A 60 4.21 -6.52 2.15
CA LEU A 60 5.51 -5.85 2.09
C LEU A 60 6.42 -6.41 3.18
N GLU A 61 7.40 -7.24 2.78
CA GLU A 61 8.25 -7.98 3.72
C GLU A 61 9.75 -7.80 3.44
N THR A 62 10.08 -7.46 2.20
CA THR A 62 11.43 -7.40 1.67
C THR A 62 11.71 -6.05 0.98
N PRO A 63 12.99 -5.68 0.80
CA PRO A 63 13.35 -4.47 0.06
C PRO A 63 12.94 -4.55 -1.41
N GLY A 64 12.84 -5.76 -1.97
CA GLY A 64 12.31 -5.99 -3.31
C GLY A 64 10.86 -5.55 -3.45
N ASP A 65 10.02 -5.85 -2.45
CA ASP A 65 8.61 -5.40 -2.44
C ASP A 65 8.52 -3.87 -2.41
N ILE A 66 9.36 -3.23 -1.60
CA ILE A 66 9.45 -1.76 -1.55
C ILE A 66 9.94 -1.18 -2.87
N GLN A 67 10.90 -1.85 -3.53
CA GLN A 67 11.40 -1.41 -4.83
C GLN A 67 10.32 -1.48 -5.91
N VAL A 68 9.50 -2.53 -5.91
CA VAL A 68 8.32 -2.63 -6.81
C VAL A 68 7.39 -1.43 -6.63
N LEU A 69 7.14 -0.99 -5.39
CA LEU A 69 6.33 0.20 -5.15
C LEU A 69 6.98 1.47 -5.72
N ARG A 70 8.28 1.67 -5.46
CA ARG A 70 9.03 2.84 -5.95
C ARG A 70 9.04 2.92 -7.46
N ASP A 71 9.31 1.79 -8.13
CA ASP A 71 9.37 1.71 -9.59
C ASP A 71 8.01 2.04 -10.24
N ASN A 72 6.92 1.92 -9.48
CA ASN A 72 5.55 2.21 -9.94
C ASN A 72 4.96 3.48 -9.31
N ASN A 73 5.80 4.42 -8.88
CA ASN A 73 5.38 5.72 -8.32
C ASN A 73 4.42 5.60 -7.11
N ILE A 74 4.63 4.59 -6.27
CA ILE A 74 3.94 4.40 -4.99
C ILE A 74 4.93 4.70 -3.87
N GLY A 75 4.76 5.85 -3.24
CA GLY A 75 5.68 6.36 -2.21
C GLY A 75 5.28 6.07 -0.76
N VAL A 76 4.08 5.52 -0.52
CA VAL A 76 3.54 5.33 0.84
C VAL A 76 3.12 3.88 1.04
N ALA A 77 3.50 3.32 2.18
CA ALA A 77 3.19 1.95 2.58
C ALA A 77 2.66 1.91 4.02
N LEU A 78 1.64 1.10 4.28
CA LEU A 78 1.14 0.78 5.61
C LEU A 78 1.57 -0.64 5.97
N MET A 79 2.36 -0.76 7.05
CA MET A 79 3.01 -2.01 7.43
C MET A 79 2.85 -2.29 8.92
N GLY A 80 2.33 -3.48 9.25
CA GLY A 80 2.16 -3.94 10.63
C GLY A 80 2.90 -5.26 10.90
N GLU A 81 2.43 -6.35 10.30
CA GLU A 81 2.90 -7.72 10.56
C GLU A 81 4.43 -7.87 10.50
N THR A 82 5.04 -7.37 9.42
CA THR A 82 6.49 -7.38 9.20
C THR A 82 7.27 -6.76 10.36
N PHE A 83 6.78 -5.68 10.96
CA PHE A 83 7.40 -5.02 12.12
C PHE A 83 7.04 -5.69 13.44
N MET A 84 5.84 -6.25 13.57
CA MET A 84 5.40 -6.93 14.79
C MET A 84 6.14 -8.25 15.01
N ARG A 85 6.48 -8.96 13.93
CA ARG A 85 7.29 -10.18 13.98
C ARG A 85 8.79 -9.92 14.14
N SER A 86 9.24 -8.69 13.92
CA SER A 86 10.67 -8.36 14.02
C SER A 86 11.11 -8.16 15.48
N PRO A 87 12.21 -8.81 15.92
CA PRO A 87 12.79 -8.55 17.24
C PRO A 87 13.34 -7.12 17.37
N ASN A 88 13.75 -6.50 16.26
CA ASN A 88 14.24 -5.13 16.21
C ASN A 88 13.57 -4.36 15.06
N LYS A 89 12.69 -3.43 15.41
CA LYS A 89 11.92 -2.64 14.42
C LYS A 89 12.79 -1.62 13.69
N VAL A 90 13.79 -1.07 14.35
CA VAL A 90 14.71 -0.08 13.76
C VAL A 90 15.57 -0.74 12.69
N GLU A 91 16.15 -1.90 13.00
CA GLU A 91 16.93 -2.69 12.05
C GLU A 91 16.07 -3.17 10.87
N LYS A 92 14.83 -3.63 11.13
CA LYS A 92 13.92 -4.04 10.07
C LYS A 92 13.52 -2.86 9.17
N LEU A 93 13.30 -1.67 9.75
CA LEU A 93 13.01 -0.46 8.98
C LEU A 93 14.20 -0.12 8.06
N ALA A 94 15.42 -0.10 8.60
CA ALA A 94 16.63 0.18 7.84
C ALA A 94 16.84 -0.84 6.70
N TYR A 95 16.61 -2.14 6.96
CA TYR A 95 16.65 -3.19 5.95
C TYR A 95 15.66 -2.92 4.81
N LEU A 96 14.40 -2.59 5.14
CA LEU A 96 13.34 -2.36 4.14
C LEU A 96 13.51 -1.06 3.36
N TYR A 97 13.86 0.02 4.04
CA TYR A 97 14.07 1.33 3.40
C TYR A 97 15.31 1.30 2.51
N GLY A 98 16.33 0.52 2.87
CA GLY A 98 17.64 0.58 2.22
C GLY A 98 18.45 1.80 2.67
N PRO A 99 19.66 2.00 2.12
CA PRO A 99 20.50 3.16 2.40
C PRO A 99 19.89 4.48 1.95
#